data_AF-A0A0A0DPG3-F1
#
_entry.id   AF-A0A0A0DPG3-F1
#
_cell.length_a   1.000
_cell.length_b   1.000
_cell.length_c   1.000
_cell.angle_alpha   90.00
_cell.angle_beta   90.00
_cell.angle_gamma   90.00
#
_symmetry.space_group_name_H-M   'P 1'
#
loop_
_entity.id
_entity.type
_entity.pdbx_description
1 polymer ?
#
loop_
_entity_poly.entity_id
_entity_poly.type
_entity_poly.pdbx_seq_one_letter_code
_entity_poly.pdbx_strand_id
1 'polypeptide(L)'
;MPTLSAALRAEYQQLFDTCQINPDVASVVNKQASQIMGSEARYRGVADPIGVPWYVVGVIHAMEAGLDFKCHLHNGDPLTRRTVNVPAGRPKTGQPPFSWEDSANDALAFDRYPQWTDWSIPGILFKWESYNGWGYRTYHPEVKSPYLWASTNQYKCGKYVKDGLWSPTAVSKQIGAAALLRRLAEKGAVDAASHTTQPKLADAIAGPGAALRYNPKVVAPGGIALQHFLNQFPGVFLREDGKLGDLTSAAYKQVFGHYLLGDPRAA
;
A
#
# COMPACT_ATOMS: atom_id res chain seq x y z
N MET A 1 17.96 16.38 -0.93
CA MET A 1 17.02 15.25 -0.74
C MET A 1 16.31 14.98 -2.06
N PRO A 2 16.01 13.72 -2.39
CA PRO A 2 15.25 13.39 -3.59
C PRO A 2 13.96 14.20 -3.69
N THR A 3 13.55 14.54 -4.91
CA THR A 3 12.25 15.14 -5.22
C THR A 3 11.44 14.13 -6.05
N LEU A 4 10.11 14.22 -5.97
CA LEU A 4 9.22 13.35 -6.75
C LEU A 4 9.18 13.81 -8.22
N SER A 5 10.24 13.47 -8.96
CA SER A 5 10.38 13.74 -10.40
C SER A 5 9.41 12.92 -11.25
N ALA A 6 9.20 13.30 -12.51
CA ALA A 6 8.36 12.54 -13.43
C ALA A 6 8.83 11.09 -13.61
N ALA A 7 10.14 10.87 -13.72
CA ALA A 7 10.71 9.53 -13.84
C ALA A 7 10.45 8.69 -12.58
N LEU A 8 10.61 9.28 -11.39
CA LEU A 8 10.36 8.59 -10.14
C LEU A 8 8.87 8.29 -9.92
N ARG A 9 7.97 9.19 -10.37
CA ARG A 9 6.53 8.93 -10.38
C ARG A 9 6.18 7.71 -11.23
N ALA A 10 6.71 7.67 -12.45
CA ALA A 10 6.49 6.55 -13.38
C ALA A 10 7.03 5.24 -12.80
N GLU A 11 8.22 5.27 -12.18
CA GLU A 11 8.80 4.10 -11.51
C GLU A 11 7.88 3.58 -10.39
N TYR A 12 7.45 4.44 -9.46
CA TYR A 12 6.56 4.01 -8.37
C TYR A 12 5.24 3.47 -8.88
N GLN A 13 4.65 4.14 -9.88
CA GLN A 13 3.39 3.70 -10.47
C GLN A 13 3.55 2.30 -11.07
N GLN A 14 4.56 2.10 -11.91
CA GLN A 14 4.84 0.81 -12.53
C GLN A 14 5.08 -0.30 -11.50
N LEU A 15 5.87 -0.03 -10.46
CA LEU A 15 6.13 -0.98 -9.39
C LEU A 15 4.85 -1.35 -8.63
N PHE A 16 3.97 -0.39 -8.39
CA PHE A 16 2.70 -0.62 -7.70
C PHE A 16 1.68 -1.37 -8.55
N ASP A 17 1.56 -1.02 -9.83
CA ASP A 17 0.64 -1.68 -10.77
C ASP A 17 0.97 -3.16 -10.90
N THR A 18 2.27 -3.46 -11.04
CA THR A 18 2.81 -4.83 -11.17
C THR A 18 3.09 -5.51 -9.83
N CYS A 19 2.75 -4.86 -8.70
CA CYS A 19 2.97 -5.39 -7.37
C CYS A 19 2.05 -6.59 -7.09
N GLN A 20 2.65 -7.74 -6.86
CA GLN A 20 1.97 -8.96 -6.43
C GLN A 20 2.44 -9.31 -5.01
N ILE A 21 1.48 -9.42 -4.09
CA ILE A 21 1.75 -9.87 -2.71
C ILE A 21 2.13 -11.34 -2.74
N ASN A 22 3.21 -11.72 -2.07
CA ASN A 22 3.64 -13.10 -1.96
C ASN A 22 2.51 -13.95 -1.32
N PRO A 23 2.01 -15.01 -2.02
CA PRO A 23 0.94 -15.86 -1.53
C PRO A 23 1.18 -16.46 -0.13
N ASP A 24 2.44 -16.78 0.20
CA ASP A 24 2.81 -17.44 1.46
C ASP A 24 2.53 -16.57 2.70
N VAL A 25 2.56 -15.24 2.53
CA VAL A 25 2.33 -14.26 3.60
C VAL A 25 1.05 -13.46 3.40
N ALA A 26 0.28 -13.74 2.33
CA ALA A 26 -0.92 -12.98 1.97
C ALA A 26 -1.98 -12.98 3.09
N SER A 27 -2.09 -14.04 3.88
CA SER A 27 -3.00 -14.12 5.03
C SER A 27 -2.62 -13.14 6.14
N VAL A 28 -1.32 -12.98 6.41
CA VAL A 28 -0.78 -12.04 7.40
C VAL A 28 -1.00 -10.60 6.93
N VAL A 29 -0.71 -10.32 5.65
CA VAL A 29 -0.98 -9.00 5.03
C VAL A 29 -2.47 -8.66 5.10
N ASN A 30 -3.35 -9.62 4.79
CA ASN A 30 -4.80 -9.42 4.88
C ASN A 30 -5.27 -9.14 6.32
N LYS A 31 -4.69 -9.83 7.32
CA LYS A 31 -4.99 -9.60 8.73
C LYS A 31 -4.63 -8.17 9.14
N GLN A 32 -3.41 -7.71 8.85
CA GLN A 32 -2.99 -6.34 9.18
C GLN A 32 -3.82 -5.28 8.44
N ALA A 33 -4.10 -5.47 7.16
CA ALA A 33 -4.96 -4.56 6.41
C ALA A 33 -6.38 -4.47 7.02
N SER A 34 -6.94 -5.59 7.47
CA SER A 34 -8.23 -5.62 8.15
C SER A 34 -8.21 -4.93 9.51
N GLN A 35 -7.11 -5.06 10.27
CA GLN A 35 -6.92 -4.33 11.53
C GLN A 35 -6.82 -2.81 11.31
N ILE A 36 -6.14 -2.39 10.24
CA ILE A 36 -6.07 -0.98 9.82
C ILE A 36 -7.48 -0.46 9.51
N MET A 37 -8.24 -1.16 8.66
CA MET A 37 -9.63 -0.78 8.35
C MET A 37 -10.52 -0.75 9.59
N GLY A 38 -10.37 -1.72 10.50
CA GLY A 38 -11.13 -1.77 11.75
C GLY A 38 -10.87 -0.60 12.70
N SER A 39 -9.80 0.17 12.49
CA SER A 39 -9.45 1.36 13.26
C SER A 39 -9.58 2.66 12.45
N GLU A 40 -10.25 2.62 11.29
CA GLU A 40 -10.40 3.76 10.36
C GLU A 40 -10.83 5.05 11.06
N ALA A 41 -11.87 5.00 11.90
CA ALA A 41 -12.38 6.19 12.59
C ALA A 41 -11.32 6.90 13.45
N ARG A 42 -10.44 6.13 14.09
CA ARG A 42 -9.35 6.67 14.90
C ARG A 42 -8.25 7.30 14.04
N TYR A 43 -7.92 6.68 12.91
CA TYR A 43 -6.98 7.26 11.95
C TYR A 43 -7.52 8.54 11.32
N ARG A 44 -8.81 8.58 10.95
CA ARG A 44 -9.47 9.79 10.44
C ARG A 44 -9.40 10.95 11.41
N GLY A 45 -9.58 10.69 12.72
CA GLY A 45 -9.51 11.71 13.77
C GLY A 45 -8.20 12.52 13.78
N VAL A 46 -7.07 11.92 13.37
CA VAL A 46 -5.78 12.62 13.24
C VAL A 46 -5.46 13.03 11.81
N ALA A 47 -5.95 12.29 10.81
CA ALA A 47 -5.58 12.48 9.41
C ALA A 47 -6.42 13.57 8.70
N ASP A 48 -7.73 13.56 8.92
CA ASP A 48 -8.67 14.48 8.26
C ASP A 48 -8.35 15.96 8.56
N PRO A 49 -8.02 16.38 9.80
CA PRO A 49 -7.69 17.78 10.11
C PRO A 49 -6.47 18.33 9.36
N ILE A 50 -5.58 17.45 8.88
CA ILE A 50 -4.36 17.82 8.17
C ILE A 50 -4.39 17.40 6.69
N GLY A 51 -5.55 16.95 6.19
CA GLY A 51 -5.75 16.58 4.78
C GLY A 51 -4.95 15.36 4.33
N VAL A 52 -4.63 14.44 5.25
CA VAL A 52 -3.93 13.18 4.96
C VAL A 52 -4.98 12.05 4.83
N PRO A 53 -4.88 11.14 3.85
CA PRO A 53 -5.78 9.99 3.81
C PRO A 53 -5.54 9.08 5.02
N TRP A 54 -6.60 8.67 5.71
CA TRP A 54 -6.51 7.89 6.94
C TRP A 54 -5.68 6.60 6.81
N TYR A 55 -5.74 5.94 5.65
CA TYR A 55 -4.98 4.71 5.40
C TYR A 55 -3.48 4.97 5.33
N VAL A 56 -3.05 6.20 5.02
CA VAL A 56 -1.64 6.60 5.07
C VAL A 56 -1.12 6.51 6.50
N VAL A 57 -1.88 7.04 7.46
CA VAL A 57 -1.55 6.97 8.89
C VAL A 57 -1.62 5.53 9.40
N GLY A 58 -2.64 4.77 8.98
CA GLY A 58 -2.80 3.37 9.37
C GLY A 58 -1.63 2.48 8.93
N VAL A 59 -1.09 2.67 7.73
CA VAL A 59 0.09 1.93 7.26
C VAL A 59 1.35 2.37 8.00
N ILE A 60 1.57 3.68 8.25
CA ILE A 60 2.69 4.14 9.10
C ILE A 60 2.61 3.46 10.48
N HIS A 61 1.43 3.42 11.08
CA HIS A 61 1.22 2.76 12.36
C HIS A 61 1.57 1.26 12.34
N ALA A 62 1.26 0.57 11.25
CA ALA A 62 1.68 -0.82 11.07
C ALA A 62 3.21 -0.96 10.97
N MET A 63 3.86 -0.02 10.28
CA MET A 63 5.30 -0.06 10.01
C MET A 63 6.14 0.30 11.24
N GLU A 64 5.71 1.30 12.01
CA GLU A 64 6.51 1.86 13.11
C GLU A 64 6.17 1.25 14.48
N ALA A 65 4.94 0.80 14.68
CA ALA A 65 4.47 0.33 15.99
C ALA A 65 3.69 -1.00 15.93
N GLY A 66 3.66 -1.68 14.78
CA GLY A 66 2.96 -2.95 14.66
C GLY A 66 1.46 -2.88 14.96
N LEU A 67 0.84 -1.71 14.77
CA LEU A 67 -0.54 -1.39 15.14
C LEU A 67 -0.84 -1.33 16.66
N ASP A 68 0.18 -1.19 17.51
CA ASP A 68 -0.02 -1.01 18.95
C ASP A 68 -0.28 0.46 19.31
N PHE A 69 -1.54 0.76 19.66
CA PHE A 69 -1.97 2.07 20.12
C PHE A 69 -1.41 2.49 21.50
N LYS A 70 -0.57 1.67 22.13
CA LYS A 70 0.19 2.01 23.34
C LYS A 70 1.61 2.50 23.04
N CYS A 71 1.98 2.58 21.77
CA CYS A 71 3.28 2.99 21.30
C CYS A 71 3.22 4.29 20.48
N HIS A 72 4.36 4.98 20.42
CA HIS A 72 4.52 6.19 19.64
C HIS A 72 4.48 5.89 18.14
N LEU A 73 3.75 6.70 17.37
CA LEU A 73 3.71 6.57 15.91
C LEU A 73 5.09 6.81 15.27
N HIS A 74 5.95 7.59 15.92
CA HIS A 74 7.32 7.87 15.48
C HIS A 74 8.11 6.60 15.17
N ASN A 75 8.23 5.70 16.14
CA ASN A 75 9.21 4.60 16.12
C ASN A 75 8.86 3.41 17.04
N GLY A 76 7.63 3.38 17.56
CA GLY A 76 7.15 2.25 18.37
C GLY A 76 7.55 2.28 19.85
N ASP A 77 8.23 3.32 20.35
CA ASP A 77 8.51 3.44 21.79
C ASP A 77 7.22 3.54 22.62
N PRO A 78 7.17 3.06 23.88
CA PRO A 78 5.96 3.15 24.71
C PRO A 78 5.52 4.58 25.00
N LEU A 79 4.21 4.86 24.96
CA LEU A 79 3.63 6.18 25.26
C LEU A 79 3.80 6.66 26.72
N THR A 80 4.33 5.81 27.60
CA THR A 80 4.55 6.09 29.03
C THR A 80 5.74 7.00 29.32
N ARG A 81 6.51 7.37 28.29
CA ARG A 81 7.64 8.30 28.35
C ARG A 81 7.83 8.94 26.99
N ARG A 82 8.76 9.90 26.86
CA ARG A 82 9.16 10.39 25.53
C ARG A 82 9.98 9.33 24.79
N THR A 83 10.01 9.42 23.47
CA THR A 83 10.85 8.55 22.62
C THR A 83 12.32 8.62 23.05
N VAL A 84 12.96 7.47 23.11
CA VAL A 84 14.40 7.30 23.33
C VAL A 84 15.08 6.96 22.00
N ASN A 85 14.41 6.16 21.18
CA ASN A 85 14.83 5.89 19.82
C ASN A 85 14.63 7.13 18.94
N VAL A 86 15.34 7.20 17.82
CA VAL A 86 15.25 8.33 16.88
C VAL A 86 13.86 8.37 16.24
N PRO A 87 13.22 9.54 16.13
CA PRO A 87 13.62 10.83 16.70
C PRO A 87 13.41 10.87 18.22
N ALA A 88 14.49 11.13 18.98
CA ALA A 88 14.45 11.11 20.44
C ALA A 88 13.79 12.36 21.04
N GLY A 89 13.23 12.23 22.24
CA GLY A 89 12.63 13.31 23.00
C GLY A 89 11.26 13.79 22.49
N ARG A 90 10.50 12.92 21.82
CA ARG A 90 9.16 13.22 21.27
C ARG A 90 8.02 12.60 22.10
N PRO A 91 6.81 13.21 22.10
CA PRO A 91 6.46 14.55 21.62
C PRO A 91 7.28 15.66 22.30
N LYS A 92 7.30 16.89 21.77
CA LYS A 92 8.03 18.01 22.44
C LYS A 92 7.23 18.69 23.55
N THR A 93 5.91 18.66 23.46
CA THR A 93 4.97 19.28 24.40
C THR A 93 4.20 18.21 25.18
N GLY A 94 3.47 18.62 26.22
CA GLY A 94 2.72 17.69 27.09
C GLY A 94 3.59 16.88 28.06
N GLN A 95 2.96 16.02 28.85
CA GLN A 95 3.61 15.10 29.80
C GLN A 95 3.09 13.66 29.60
N PRO A 96 3.94 12.64 29.78
CA PRO A 96 3.51 11.26 29.69
C PRO A 96 2.61 10.84 30.88
N PRO A 97 1.79 9.77 30.74
CA PRO A 97 1.60 9.00 29.51
C PRO A 97 0.85 9.82 28.44
N PHE A 98 1.36 9.77 27.20
CA PHE A 98 0.74 10.46 26.08
C PHE A 98 -0.44 9.67 25.53
N SER A 99 -1.43 10.36 24.96
CA SER A 99 -2.37 9.70 24.06
C SER A 99 -1.68 9.29 22.76
N TRP A 100 -2.25 8.31 22.05
CA TRP A 100 -1.73 7.95 20.74
C TRP A 100 -1.91 9.11 19.74
N GLU A 101 -2.99 9.85 19.87
CA GLU A 101 -3.33 11.01 19.03
C GLU A 101 -2.31 12.14 19.20
N ASP A 102 -1.88 12.47 20.43
CA ASP A 102 -0.82 13.46 20.67
C ASP A 102 0.49 13.05 20.00
N SER A 103 0.83 11.76 20.10
CA SER A 103 2.01 11.19 19.48
C SER A 103 1.93 11.19 17.95
N ALA A 104 0.78 10.80 17.39
CA ALA A 104 0.54 10.76 15.96
C ALA A 104 0.61 12.17 15.35
N ASN A 105 0.01 13.16 16.00
CA ASN A 105 0.06 14.56 15.55
C ASN A 105 1.50 15.10 15.56
N ASP A 106 2.28 14.85 16.61
CA ASP A 106 3.69 15.28 16.66
C ASP A 106 4.54 14.57 15.58
N ALA A 107 4.30 13.28 15.32
CA ALA A 107 4.99 12.52 14.26
C ALA A 107 4.68 13.06 12.86
N LEU A 108 3.40 13.19 12.52
CA LEU A 108 2.96 13.67 11.21
C LEU A 108 3.43 15.12 10.96
N ALA A 109 3.44 15.96 11.99
CA ALA A 109 3.99 17.31 11.91
C ALA A 109 5.52 17.30 11.74
N PHE A 110 6.25 16.44 12.46
CA PHE A 110 7.70 16.29 12.33
C PHE A 110 8.11 15.90 10.90
N ASP A 111 7.41 14.94 10.31
CA ASP A 111 7.65 14.43 8.96
C ASP A 111 6.95 15.25 7.86
N ARG A 112 6.44 16.44 8.20
CA ARG A 112 5.88 17.41 7.26
C ARG A 112 4.75 16.85 6.39
N TYR A 113 3.88 16.02 6.97
CA TYR A 113 2.68 15.53 6.30
C TYR A 113 1.68 16.65 5.99
N PRO A 114 1.42 17.64 6.88
CA PRO A 114 0.50 18.74 6.59
C PRO A 114 0.89 19.62 5.39
N GLN A 115 2.16 19.59 4.95
CA GLN A 115 2.65 20.36 3.81
C GLN A 115 2.65 19.55 2.49
N TRP A 116 2.31 18.26 2.54
CA TRP A 116 2.28 17.39 1.37
C TRP A 116 0.86 17.27 0.82
N THR A 117 0.72 17.40 -0.50
CA THR A 117 -0.61 17.46 -1.16
C THR A 117 -0.81 16.38 -2.22
N ASP A 118 0.24 15.64 -2.57
CA ASP A 118 0.18 14.62 -3.62
C ASP A 118 -0.12 13.25 -3.03
N TRP A 119 -1.40 12.96 -2.88
CA TRP A 119 -1.88 11.66 -2.39
C TRP A 119 -2.16 10.65 -3.50
N SER A 120 -1.56 10.84 -4.69
CA SER A 120 -1.49 9.77 -5.69
C SER A 120 -0.68 8.58 -5.15
N ILE A 121 -0.81 7.40 -5.76
CA ILE A 121 -0.02 6.23 -5.39
C ILE A 121 1.49 6.53 -5.37
N PRO A 122 2.09 7.16 -6.41
CA PRO A 122 3.49 7.57 -6.37
C PRO A 122 3.82 8.56 -5.25
N GLY A 123 2.91 9.49 -4.96
CA GLY A 123 3.09 10.48 -3.90
C GLY A 123 3.10 9.87 -2.50
N ILE A 124 2.20 8.92 -2.24
CA ILE A 124 2.17 8.14 -0.99
C ILE A 124 3.46 7.32 -0.83
N LEU A 125 3.86 6.57 -1.86
CA LEU A 125 5.06 5.74 -1.82
C LEU A 125 6.33 6.57 -1.61
N PHE A 126 6.42 7.73 -2.26
CA PHE A 126 7.50 8.70 -2.04
C PHE A 126 7.55 9.19 -0.60
N LYS A 127 6.39 9.55 0.00
CA LYS A 127 6.34 10.03 1.39
C LYS A 127 6.75 8.94 2.38
N TRP A 128 6.30 7.71 2.19
CA TRP A 128 6.72 6.60 3.05
C TRP A 128 8.20 6.24 2.89
N GLU A 129 8.74 6.27 1.67
CA GLU A 129 10.18 6.07 1.51
C GLU A 129 10.98 7.20 2.16
N SER A 130 10.49 8.44 2.12
CA SER A 130 11.10 9.56 2.83
C SER A 130 11.05 9.41 4.35
N TYR A 131 9.96 8.82 4.87
CA TYR A 131 9.77 8.53 6.30
C TYR A 131 10.79 7.51 6.80
N ASN A 132 11.03 6.44 6.02
CA ASN A 132 12.07 5.46 6.34
C ASN A 132 13.49 5.96 6.09
N GLY A 133 13.69 6.73 5.02
CA GLY A 133 14.97 7.30 4.61
C GLY A 133 15.47 6.82 3.25
N TRP A 134 16.37 7.61 2.65
CA TRP A 134 16.83 7.46 1.26
C TRP A 134 18.05 6.53 1.08
N GLY A 135 18.39 5.73 2.09
CA GLY A 135 19.62 4.92 2.10
C GLY A 135 19.71 3.97 0.91
N TYR A 136 18.61 3.28 0.59
CA TYR A 136 18.53 2.36 -0.54
C TYR A 136 18.78 3.07 -1.88
N ARG A 137 18.10 4.19 -2.16
CA ARG A 137 18.33 4.94 -3.41
C ARG A 137 19.73 5.51 -3.53
N THR A 138 20.36 5.83 -2.40
CA THR A 138 21.69 6.47 -2.37
C THR A 138 22.81 5.45 -2.52
N TYR A 139 22.71 4.32 -1.82
CA TYR A 139 23.82 3.38 -1.66
C TYR A 139 23.58 2.01 -2.30
N HIS A 140 22.32 1.64 -2.53
CA HIS A 140 21.90 0.34 -3.08
C HIS A 140 20.75 0.48 -4.10
N PRO A 141 20.90 1.31 -5.15
CA PRO A 141 19.82 1.59 -6.11
C PRO A 141 19.32 0.35 -6.85
N GLU A 142 20.10 -0.73 -6.88
CA GLU A 142 19.73 -2.05 -7.38
C GLU A 142 18.71 -2.79 -6.51
N VAL A 143 18.55 -2.39 -5.23
CA VAL A 143 17.59 -3.00 -4.29
C VAL A 143 16.46 -2.03 -3.97
N LYS A 144 15.23 -2.44 -4.30
CA LYS A 144 14.03 -1.71 -3.87
C LYS A 144 13.89 -1.77 -2.36
N SER A 145 13.57 -0.63 -1.72
CA SER A 145 13.48 -0.57 -0.26
C SER A 145 12.49 -1.61 0.29
N PRO A 146 12.92 -2.53 1.18
CA PRO A 146 12.04 -3.48 1.83
C PRO A 146 11.01 -2.80 2.72
N TYR A 147 11.25 -1.56 3.17
CA TYR A 147 10.24 -0.79 3.88
C TYR A 147 8.97 -0.60 3.04
N LEU A 148 9.13 -0.37 1.74
CA LEU A 148 8.01 -0.32 0.81
C LEU A 148 7.60 -1.72 0.32
N TRP A 149 8.57 -2.50 -0.16
CA TRP A 149 8.29 -3.60 -1.09
C TRP A 149 8.44 -5.00 -0.51
N ALA A 150 8.84 -5.15 0.76
CA ALA A 150 8.92 -6.49 1.37
C ALA A 150 7.55 -7.20 1.32
N SER A 151 7.58 -8.53 1.21
CA SER A 151 6.39 -9.37 0.99
C SER A 151 5.72 -9.23 -0.39
N THR A 152 6.41 -8.66 -1.37
CA THR A 152 5.94 -8.55 -2.77
C THR A 152 6.97 -9.11 -3.75
N ASN A 153 6.56 -9.31 -5.00
CA ASN A 153 7.46 -9.64 -6.11
C ASN A 153 8.51 -8.55 -6.42
N GLN A 154 8.33 -7.31 -5.93
CA GLN A 154 9.26 -6.19 -6.19
C GLN A 154 10.53 -6.22 -5.32
N TYR A 155 10.58 -7.11 -4.31
CA TYR A 155 11.71 -7.24 -3.40
C TYR A 155 12.07 -8.71 -3.17
N LYS A 156 13.37 -9.02 -3.18
CA LYS A 156 13.88 -10.38 -2.93
C LYS A 156 14.73 -10.46 -1.67
N CYS A 157 15.80 -9.69 -1.60
CA CYS A 157 16.74 -9.64 -0.48
C CYS A 157 17.52 -8.31 -0.52
N GLY A 158 18.35 -8.08 0.49
CA GLY A 158 19.10 -6.85 0.67
C GLY A 158 18.42 -5.97 1.72
N LYS A 159 19.07 -5.76 2.86
CA LYS A 159 18.59 -4.79 3.85
C LYS A 159 19.68 -4.28 4.77
N TYR A 160 19.45 -3.10 5.33
CA TYR A 160 20.13 -2.69 6.54
C TYR A 160 19.63 -3.56 7.71
N VAL A 161 20.53 -4.32 8.32
CA VAL A 161 20.22 -5.18 9.48
C VAL A 161 20.35 -4.42 10.81
N LYS A 162 21.11 -3.33 10.79
CA LYS A 162 21.26 -2.30 11.83
C LYS A 162 21.59 -0.98 11.13
N ASP A 163 21.52 0.13 11.86
CA ASP A 163 21.90 1.44 11.33
C ASP A 163 23.30 1.42 10.72
N GLY A 164 23.37 1.79 9.43
CA GLY A 164 24.60 1.78 8.65
C GLY A 164 25.14 0.40 8.23
N LEU A 165 24.56 -0.71 8.73
CA LEU A 165 25.04 -2.06 8.45
C LEU A 165 24.20 -2.76 7.37
N TRP A 166 24.68 -2.70 6.13
CA TRP A 166 24.07 -3.35 4.97
C TRP A 166 24.37 -4.86 4.93
N SER A 167 23.37 -5.65 4.51
CA SER A 167 23.54 -7.03 4.10
C SER A 167 22.85 -7.25 2.75
N PRO A 168 23.55 -7.72 1.70
CA PRO A 168 22.96 -7.95 0.39
C PRO A 168 22.03 -9.18 0.34
N THR A 169 22.15 -10.08 1.32
CA THR A 169 21.44 -11.38 1.34
C THR A 169 20.36 -11.46 2.42
N ALA A 170 20.38 -10.59 3.42
CA ALA A 170 19.34 -10.56 4.44
C ALA A 170 17.97 -10.25 3.81
N VAL A 171 16.94 -10.95 4.28
CA VAL A 171 15.55 -10.77 3.81
C VAL A 171 14.74 -10.11 4.92
N SER A 172 13.97 -9.08 4.57
CA SER A 172 13.03 -8.48 5.53
C SER A 172 11.88 -9.44 5.84
N LYS A 173 11.63 -9.65 7.14
CA LYS A 173 10.46 -10.39 7.63
C LYS A 173 9.25 -9.47 7.88
N GLN A 174 9.46 -8.16 7.82
CA GLN A 174 8.40 -7.17 7.94
C GLN A 174 7.60 -7.10 6.64
N ILE A 175 6.29 -6.83 6.75
CA ILE A 175 5.44 -6.55 5.59
C ILE A 175 5.76 -5.13 5.12
N GLY A 176 5.97 -4.94 3.81
CA GLY A 176 6.23 -3.63 3.25
C GLY A 176 4.96 -2.75 3.18
N ALA A 177 5.14 -1.44 3.28
CA ALA A 177 4.06 -0.47 3.22
C ALA A 177 3.26 -0.54 1.91
N ALA A 178 3.92 -0.78 0.77
CA ALA A 178 3.26 -0.95 -0.53
C ALA A 178 2.42 -2.23 -0.58
N ALA A 179 2.83 -3.30 0.11
CA ALA A 179 2.05 -4.54 0.21
C ALA A 179 0.74 -4.30 0.99
N LEU A 180 0.80 -3.53 2.08
CA LEU A 180 -0.39 -3.13 2.83
C LEU A 180 -1.29 -2.20 2.01
N LEU A 181 -0.72 -1.20 1.32
CA LEU A 181 -1.47 -0.31 0.44
C LEU A 181 -2.17 -1.08 -0.68
N ARG A 182 -1.47 -2.01 -1.33
CA ARG A 182 -2.05 -2.89 -2.36
C ARG A 182 -3.22 -3.68 -1.80
N ARG A 183 -3.08 -4.27 -0.61
CA ARG A 183 -4.18 -5.02 0.02
C ARG A 183 -5.35 -4.12 0.43
N LEU A 184 -5.10 -2.91 0.92
CA LEU A 184 -6.15 -1.94 1.24
C LEU A 184 -6.90 -1.49 -0.02
N ALA A 185 -6.19 -1.24 -1.12
CA ALA A 185 -6.77 -0.91 -2.42
C ALA A 185 -7.65 -2.06 -2.95
N GLU A 186 -7.17 -3.30 -2.91
CA GLU A 186 -7.95 -4.50 -3.27
C GLU A 186 -9.21 -4.70 -2.41
N LYS A 187 -9.22 -4.12 -1.21
CA LYS A 187 -10.37 -4.11 -0.29
C LYS A 187 -11.27 -2.89 -0.43
N GLY A 188 -11.00 -2.01 -1.39
CA GLY A 188 -11.79 -0.80 -1.67
C GLY A 188 -11.59 0.33 -0.66
N ALA A 189 -10.48 0.33 0.09
CA ALA A 189 -10.22 1.31 1.15
C ALA A 189 -9.39 2.54 0.68
N VAL A 190 -8.97 2.57 -0.59
CA VAL A 190 -8.07 3.59 -1.14
C VAL A 190 -8.80 4.42 -2.19
N ASP A 191 -8.96 5.71 -1.90
CA ASP A 191 -9.57 6.71 -2.79
C ASP A 191 -8.53 7.28 -3.79
N ALA A 192 -7.84 6.43 -4.55
CA ALA A 192 -6.86 6.88 -5.54
C ALA A 192 -7.52 7.07 -6.92
N ALA A 193 -7.33 8.25 -7.52
CA ALA A 193 -7.81 8.55 -8.86
C ALA A 193 -7.15 7.65 -9.92
N SER A 194 -7.94 7.26 -10.91
CA SER A 194 -7.53 6.34 -11.96
C SER A 194 -6.56 6.96 -12.99
N HIS A 195 -5.39 6.36 -13.25
CA HIS A 195 -4.48 6.70 -14.36
C HIS A 195 -4.25 5.53 -15.34
N THR A 196 -4.81 5.57 -16.56
CA THR A 196 -4.62 4.54 -17.62
C THR A 196 -4.08 5.15 -18.90
N THR A 197 -3.15 4.45 -19.54
CA THR A 197 -2.77 4.70 -20.94
C THR A 197 -2.37 3.42 -21.68
N GLN A 198 -3.26 2.45 -22.00
CA GLN A 198 -3.04 1.51 -23.13
C GLN A 198 -4.35 0.97 -23.78
N PRO A 199 -4.84 1.57 -24.89
CA PRO A 199 -6.05 1.15 -25.60
C PRO A 199 -5.96 -0.22 -26.31
N LYS A 200 -4.77 -0.63 -26.78
CA LYS A 200 -4.62 -1.79 -27.70
C LYS A 200 -4.86 -3.16 -27.06
N LEU A 201 -4.77 -3.28 -25.74
CA LEU A 201 -4.95 -4.55 -25.04
C LEU A 201 -6.43 -4.80 -24.67
N ALA A 202 -7.23 -3.74 -24.51
CA ALA A 202 -8.68 -3.84 -24.35
C ALA A 202 -9.35 -4.46 -25.59
N ASP A 203 -8.90 -4.08 -26.79
CA ASP A 203 -9.45 -4.60 -28.05
C ASP A 203 -9.20 -6.12 -28.23
N ALA A 204 -8.11 -6.65 -27.68
CA ALA A 204 -7.73 -8.07 -27.84
C ALA A 204 -8.56 -9.04 -26.98
N ILE A 205 -9.18 -8.56 -25.89
CA ILE A 205 -9.87 -9.38 -24.89
C ILE A 205 -11.40 -9.30 -25.05
N ALA A 206 -11.88 -8.32 -25.83
CA ALA A 206 -13.26 -8.21 -26.29
C ALA A 206 -13.62 -9.19 -27.46
N GLY A 207 -12.69 -10.06 -27.88
CA GLY A 207 -12.90 -11.00 -28.99
C GLY A 207 -13.92 -12.11 -28.67
N PRO A 208 -14.86 -12.44 -29.59
CA PRO A 208 -15.85 -13.48 -29.34
C PRO A 208 -15.21 -14.88 -29.38
N GLY A 209 -15.13 -15.57 -28.23
CA GLY A 209 -14.72 -16.98 -28.18
C GLY A 209 -14.14 -17.52 -26.87
N ALA A 210 -13.66 -16.67 -25.96
CA ALA A 210 -13.12 -17.08 -24.66
C ALA A 210 -14.09 -16.67 -23.53
N ALA A 211 -15.18 -17.41 -23.34
CA ALA A 211 -16.21 -17.02 -22.37
C ALA A 211 -15.76 -17.27 -20.93
N LEU A 212 -14.91 -16.39 -20.42
CA LEU A 212 -14.69 -16.19 -18.98
C LEU A 212 -16.02 -15.73 -18.37
N ARG A 213 -16.59 -16.54 -17.48
CA ARG A 213 -17.91 -16.31 -16.88
C ARG A 213 -17.77 -15.93 -15.41
N TYR A 214 -18.76 -15.18 -14.92
CA TYR A 214 -18.91 -14.92 -13.50
C TYR A 214 -19.03 -16.24 -12.74
N ASN A 215 -18.07 -16.51 -11.86
CA ASN A 215 -18.10 -17.60 -10.91
C ASN A 215 -17.12 -17.30 -9.75
N PRO A 216 -17.59 -16.79 -8.60
CA PRO A 216 -16.73 -16.46 -7.47
C PRO A 216 -16.18 -17.69 -6.73
N LYS A 217 -16.70 -18.90 -7.02
CA LYS A 217 -16.36 -20.12 -6.27
C LYS A 217 -15.28 -20.95 -6.96
N VAL A 218 -15.11 -20.81 -8.26
CA VAL A 218 -14.24 -21.67 -9.09
C VAL A 218 -13.16 -20.84 -9.77
N VAL A 219 -11.93 -21.36 -9.82
CA VAL A 219 -10.84 -20.78 -10.60
C VAL A 219 -11.13 -21.03 -12.09
N ALA A 220 -11.35 -19.97 -12.85
CA ALA A 220 -11.59 -20.05 -14.28
C ALA A 220 -10.26 -20.21 -15.04
N PRO A 221 -10.17 -21.11 -16.04
CA PRO A 221 -9.06 -21.11 -16.99
C PRO A 221 -8.95 -19.75 -17.68
N GLY A 222 -7.82 -19.06 -17.54
CA GLY A 222 -7.64 -17.68 -18.02
C GLY A 222 -8.11 -16.57 -17.05
N GLY A 223 -8.68 -16.93 -15.90
CA GLY A 223 -9.19 -15.96 -14.92
C GLY A 223 -8.09 -15.09 -14.29
N ILE A 224 -6.92 -15.68 -14.01
CA ILE A 224 -5.74 -14.95 -13.53
C ILE A 224 -5.27 -13.95 -14.59
N ALA A 225 -5.21 -14.37 -15.87
CA ALA A 225 -4.82 -13.50 -16.97
C ALA A 225 -5.79 -12.33 -17.15
N LEU A 226 -7.10 -12.57 -16.99
CA LEU A 226 -8.10 -11.50 -17.00
C LEU A 226 -7.94 -10.56 -15.81
N GLN A 227 -7.80 -11.07 -14.59
CA GLN A 227 -7.59 -10.23 -13.40
C GLN A 227 -6.29 -9.42 -13.51
N HIS A 228 -5.23 -10.03 -14.04
CA HIS A 228 -3.97 -9.37 -14.32
C HIS A 228 -4.13 -8.26 -15.35
N PHE A 229 -4.84 -8.51 -16.45
CA PHE A 229 -5.16 -7.49 -17.44
C PHE A 229 -5.99 -6.35 -16.83
N LEU A 230 -7.05 -6.68 -16.09
CA LEU A 230 -7.93 -5.70 -15.47
C LEU A 230 -7.20 -4.85 -14.44
N ASN A 231 -6.23 -5.42 -13.71
CA ASN A 231 -5.33 -4.69 -12.80
C ASN A 231 -4.45 -3.65 -13.50
N GLN A 232 -4.32 -3.69 -14.83
CA GLN A 232 -3.62 -2.66 -15.61
C GLN A 232 -4.54 -1.46 -15.91
N PHE A 233 -5.84 -1.57 -15.63
CA PHE A 233 -6.78 -0.46 -15.66
C PHE A 233 -6.85 0.16 -14.28
N PRO A 234 -7.14 1.46 -14.17
CA PRO A 234 -6.82 2.14 -12.96
C PRO A 234 -8.06 2.34 -12.13
N GLY A 235 -7.87 2.34 -10.82
CA GLY A 235 -8.96 2.13 -9.87
C GLY A 235 -9.44 0.68 -9.85
N VAL A 236 -8.82 -0.22 -10.63
CA VAL A 236 -9.07 -1.65 -10.57
C VAL A 236 -7.97 -2.33 -9.77
N PHE A 237 -8.37 -2.95 -8.66
CA PHE A 237 -7.47 -3.66 -7.77
C PHE A 237 -8.06 -5.03 -7.44
N LEU A 238 -7.76 -5.99 -8.28
CA LEU A 238 -8.19 -7.38 -8.19
C LEU A 238 -7.07 -8.24 -7.63
N ARG A 239 -7.46 -9.15 -6.76
CA ARG A 239 -6.63 -10.31 -6.45
C ARG A 239 -6.57 -11.22 -7.67
N GLU A 240 -5.37 -11.60 -8.10
CA GLU A 240 -5.15 -12.55 -9.21
C GLU A 240 -5.28 -14.01 -8.75
N ASP A 241 -6.47 -14.40 -8.26
CA ASP A 241 -6.78 -15.74 -7.76
C ASP A 241 -7.52 -16.64 -8.77
N GLY A 242 -7.79 -16.12 -9.96
CA GLY A 242 -8.52 -16.74 -11.04
C GLY A 242 -10.01 -16.93 -10.79
N LYS A 243 -10.56 -16.46 -9.66
CA LYS A 243 -11.98 -16.55 -9.33
C LYS A 243 -12.70 -15.29 -9.81
N LEU A 244 -13.57 -15.45 -10.80
CA LEU A 244 -14.24 -14.34 -11.47
C LEU A 244 -15.50 -13.93 -10.70
N GLY A 245 -15.31 -13.27 -9.56
CA GLY A 245 -16.40 -12.81 -8.69
C GLY A 245 -16.81 -11.36 -8.90
N ASP A 246 -17.49 -10.80 -7.89
CA ASP A 246 -18.12 -9.47 -7.96
C ASP A 246 -17.15 -8.35 -8.32
N LEU A 247 -15.96 -8.34 -7.71
CA LEU A 247 -14.93 -7.34 -7.96
C LEU A 247 -14.39 -7.45 -9.37
N THR A 248 -14.07 -8.68 -9.81
CA THR A 248 -13.58 -8.93 -11.17
C THR A 248 -14.61 -8.51 -12.21
N SER A 249 -15.88 -8.82 -11.99
CA SER A 249 -16.95 -8.45 -12.91
C SER A 249 -17.31 -6.96 -12.88
N ALA A 250 -17.19 -6.29 -11.72
CA ALA A 250 -17.33 -4.84 -11.63
C ALA A 250 -16.20 -4.12 -12.38
N ALA A 251 -14.96 -4.58 -12.21
CA ALA A 251 -13.81 -4.10 -12.97
C ALA A 251 -13.98 -4.38 -14.47
N TYR A 252 -14.46 -5.57 -14.84
CA TYR A 252 -14.78 -5.90 -16.22
C TYR A 252 -15.81 -4.94 -16.82
N LYS A 253 -16.88 -4.60 -16.07
CA LYS A 253 -17.86 -3.58 -16.48
C LYS A 253 -17.27 -2.19 -16.61
N GLN A 254 -16.38 -1.80 -15.70
CA GLN A 254 -15.70 -0.51 -15.80
C GLN A 254 -14.89 -0.40 -17.11
N VAL A 255 -14.25 -1.49 -17.54
CA VAL A 255 -13.39 -1.51 -18.73
C VAL A 255 -14.16 -1.74 -20.03
N PHE A 256 -15.13 -2.65 -20.03
CA PHE A 256 -15.83 -3.12 -21.23
C PHE A 256 -17.30 -2.66 -21.32
N GLY A 257 -17.80 -1.92 -20.33
CA GLY A 257 -19.16 -1.36 -20.32
C GLY A 257 -20.27 -2.34 -19.91
N HIS A 258 -19.96 -3.63 -19.71
CA HIS A 258 -20.93 -4.64 -19.28
C HIS A 258 -20.32 -5.61 -18.27
N TYR A 259 -21.15 -6.23 -17.43
CA TYR A 259 -20.68 -7.26 -16.49
C TYR A 259 -20.22 -8.53 -17.22
N LEU A 260 -19.44 -9.37 -16.53
CA LEU A 260 -19.14 -10.72 -17.00
C LEU A 260 -20.43 -11.51 -17.20
N LEU A 261 -20.42 -12.40 -18.20
CA LEU A 261 -21.56 -13.26 -18.47
C LEU A 261 -21.88 -14.16 -17.26
N GLY A 262 -23.15 -14.15 -16.84
CA GLY A 262 -23.63 -14.90 -15.68
C GLY A 262 -23.54 -14.14 -14.34
N ASP A 263 -23.11 -12.88 -14.36
CA ASP A 263 -23.18 -12.03 -13.18
C ASP A 263 -24.65 -11.72 -12.85
N PRO A 264 -25.12 -11.94 -11.60
CA PRO A 264 -26.52 -11.72 -11.22
C PRO A 264 -26.95 -10.24 -11.30
N ARG A 265 -26.00 -9.29 -11.39
CA ARG A 265 -26.26 -7.86 -11.52
C ARG A 265 -26.43 -7.41 -12.98
N ALA A 266 -26.24 -8.32 -13.93
CA ALA A 266 -26.39 -8.08 -15.37
C ALA A 266 -27.82 -8.32 -15.88
N ALA A 267 -28.71 -8.83 -15.02
CA ALA A 267 -30.12 -9.06 -15.30
C ALA A 267 -30.97 -7.78 -15.16
#